data_AF-A0A942GEU4-F1
#
_entry.id   AF-A0A942GEU4-F1
#
_cell.length_a   1.000
_cell.length_b   1.000
_cell.length_c   1.000
_cell.angle_alpha   90.00
_cell.angle_beta   90.00
_cell.angle_gamma   90.00
#
_symmetry.space_group_name_H-M   'P 1'
#
loop_
_entity.id
_entity.type
_entity.pdbx_description
1 polymer ?
#
loop_
_entity_poly.entity_id
_entity_poly.type
_entity_poly.pdbx_seq_one_letter_code
_entity_poly.pdbx_strand_id
1 'polypeptide(L)'
;RGPLSLWAQSDIITTHQLDRTGGLRYAEMERQIPAVDEAGQPVLDEAGEPVMVENAARMSWINATALTTVLGLGILSYAFSAFALAVGVIMVGLGLVTLKLRKLAIA
;
A
#
# COMPACT_ATOMS: atom_id res chain seq x y z
N ARG A 1 -9.35 -10.57 -9.16
CA ARG A 1 -8.41 -10.30 -8.06
C ARG A 1 -9.21 -9.67 -6.92
N GLY A 2 -9.05 -10.11 -5.68
CA GLY A 2 -9.85 -9.67 -4.52
C GLY A 2 -8.98 -9.06 -3.41
N PRO A 3 -9.56 -8.71 -2.24
CA PRO A 3 -8.85 -8.02 -1.17
C PRO A 3 -7.62 -8.79 -0.65
N LEU A 4 -7.70 -10.12 -0.54
CA LEU A 4 -6.56 -10.96 -0.13
C LEU A 4 -5.37 -10.87 -1.11
N SER A 5 -5.66 -10.80 -2.42
CA SER A 5 -4.61 -10.65 -3.42
C SER A 5 -3.98 -9.26 -3.42
N LEU A 6 -4.72 -8.22 -3.02
CA LEU A 6 -4.17 -6.86 -2.84
C LEU A 6 -3.26 -6.82 -1.61
N TRP A 7 -3.68 -7.45 -0.51
CA TRP A 7 -2.86 -7.56 0.70
C TRP A 7 -1.54 -8.28 0.43
N ALA A 8 -1.58 -9.43 -0.25
CA ALA A 8 -0.37 -10.19 -0.59
C ALA A 8 0.60 -9.39 -1.48
N GLN A 9 0.08 -8.63 -2.46
CA GLN A 9 0.93 -7.77 -3.29
C GLN A 9 1.57 -6.63 -2.48
N SER A 10 0.83 -6.04 -1.52
CA SER A 10 1.39 -5.00 -0.64
C SER A 10 2.54 -5.54 0.21
N ASP A 11 2.40 -6.77 0.71
CA ASP A 11 3.42 -7.45 1.49
C ASP A 11 4.67 -7.78 0.65
N ILE A 12 4.47 -8.33 -0.55
CA ILE A 12 5.56 -8.62 -1.50
C ILE A 12 6.36 -7.36 -1.84
N ILE A 13 5.68 -6.25 -2.14
CA ILE A 13 6.33 -4.97 -2.43
C ILE A 13 7.18 -4.51 -1.24
N THR A 14 6.63 -4.62 -0.03
CA THR A 14 7.32 -4.18 1.20
C THR A 14 8.56 -5.04 1.46
N THR A 15 8.43 -6.36 1.33
CA THR A 15 9.54 -7.31 1.50
C THR A 15 10.66 -7.04 0.50
N HIS A 16 10.34 -6.89 -0.79
CA HIS A 16 11.35 -6.62 -1.82
C HIS A 16 12.03 -5.26 -1.63
N GLN A 17 11.34 -4.27 -1.06
CA GLN A 17 11.98 -2.99 -0.74
C GLN A 17 12.92 -3.11 0.45
N LEU A 18 12.53 -3.82 1.50
CA LEU A 18 13.42 -4.07 2.64
C LEU A 18 14.66 -4.84 2.18
N ASP A 19 14.49 -5.88 1.36
CA ASP A 19 15.63 -6.65 0.81
C ASP A 19 16.56 -5.75 -0.02
N ARG A 20 16.01 -4.86 -0.85
CA ARG A 20 16.79 -3.93 -1.68
C ARG A 20 17.56 -2.88 -0.86
N THR A 21 17.05 -2.53 0.32
CA THR A 21 17.59 -1.46 1.17
C THR A 21 18.35 -1.99 2.39
N GLY A 22 18.59 -3.30 2.46
CA GLY A 22 19.29 -3.92 3.60
C GLY A 22 18.50 -3.84 4.90
N GLY A 23 17.17 -3.79 4.82
CA GLY A 23 16.25 -3.67 5.95
C GLY A 23 15.94 -2.23 6.37
N LEU A 24 16.54 -1.22 5.73
CA LEU A 24 16.36 0.20 6.10
C LEU A 24 15.11 0.81 5.45
N ARG A 25 14.31 1.51 6.24
CA ARG A 25 13.15 2.29 5.75
C ARG A 25 13.59 3.66 5.25
N TYR A 26 12.71 4.31 4.50
CA TYR A 26 12.93 5.66 3.92
C TYR A 26 13.54 6.70 4.89
N ALA A 27 13.10 6.70 6.15
CA ALA A 27 13.55 7.65 7.17
C ALA A 27 14.92 7.30 7.79
N GLU A 28 15.36 6.05 7.63
CA GLU A 28 16.63 5.53 8.15
C GLU A 28 17.77 5.67 7.13
N MET A 29 17.45 6.14 5.92
CA MET A 29 18.39 6.32 4.83
C MET A 29 18.69 7.80 4.59
N GLU A 30 19.96 8.10 4.33
CA GLU A 30 20.39 9.45 3.95
C GLU A 30 19.84 9.85 2.58
N ARG A 31 19.58 11.14 2.41
CA ARG A 31 19.08 11.70 1.14
C ARG A 31 20.10 11.59 0.03
N GLN A 32 21.37 11.76 0.37
CA GLN A 32 22.49 11.70 -0.57
C GLN A 32 23.49 10.67 -0.10
N ILE A 33 24.12 9.98 -1.05
CA ILE A 33 25.17 9.00 -0.81
C ILE A 33 26.32 9.29 -1.78
N PRO A 34 27.57 8.92 -1.44
CA PRO A 34 28.68 9.07 -2.37
C PRO A 34 28.41 8.25 -3.65
N ALA A 35 28.67 8.86 -4.81
CA ALA A 35 28.65 8.16 -6.09
C ALA A 35 29.74 7.10 -6.07
N VAL A 36 29.41 5.88 -6.49
CA VAL A 36 30.35 4.76 -6.58
C VAL A 36 30.62 4.41 -8.03
N ASP A 37 31.87 4.04 -8.34
CA ASP A 37 32.27 3.53 -9.64
C ASP A 37 31.91 2.04 -9.82
N GLU A 38 32.27 1.45 -10.96
CA GLU A 38 32.00 0.04 -11.27
C GLU A 38 32.76 -0.94 -10.34
N ALA A 39 33.80 -0.47 -9.66
CA ALA A 39 34.53 -1.21 -8.64
C ALA A 39 33.98 -1.00 -7.22
N GLY A 40 32.92 -0.19 -7.06
CA GLY A 40 32.30 0.13 -5.78
C GLY A 40 33.06 1.17 -4.94
N GLN A 41 34.02 1.89 -5.54
CA GLN A 41 34.80 2.93 -4.87
C GLN A 41 34.14 4.31 -5.06
N PRO A 42 34.22 5.20 -4.06
CA PRO A 42 33.64 6.54 -4.17
C PRO A 42 34.35 7.36 -5.26
N VAL A 43 33.57 7.92 -6.18
CA VAL A 43 34.05 8.85 -7.20
C VAL A 43 34.41 10.16 -6.49
N LEU A 44 35.67 10.56 -6.60
CA LEU A 44 36.19 11.80 -6.00
C LEU A 44 36.12 12.96 -7.00
N ASP A 45 35.88 14.16 -6.49
CA ASP A 45 35.95 15.40 -7.24
C ASP A 45 37.39 15.96 -7.33
N GLU A 46 37.54 17.13 -7.94
CA GLU A 46 38.85 17.78 -8.14
C GLU A 46 39.48 18.28 -6.82
N ALA A 47 38.71 18.36 -5.73
CA ALA A 47 39.19 18.66 -4.38
C ALA A 47 39.53 17.39 -3.57
N GLY A 48 39.26 16.20 -4.12
CA GLY A 48 39.45 14.91 -3.45
C GLY A 48 38.29 14.51 -2.53
N GLU A 49 37.15 15.20 -2.60
CA GLU A 49 35.94 14.88 -1.83
C GLU A 49 35.01 13.94 -2.62
N PRO A 50 34.24 13.06 -1.96
CA PRO A 50 33.30 12.19 -2.65
C PRO A 50 32.18 12.99 -3.31
N VAL A 51 31.93 12.75 -4.60
CA VAL A 51 30.79 13.32 -5.31
C VAL A 51 29.49 12.76 -4.73
N MET A 52 28.70 13.59 -4.08
CA MET A 52 27.43 13.18 -3.48
C MET A 52 26.30 13.16 -4.53
N VAL A 53 25.60 12.04 -4.63
CA VAL A 53 24.43 11.86 -5.52
C VAL A 53 23.18 11.50 -4.72
N GLU A 54 22.01 11.67 -5.34
CA GLU A 54 20.74 11.29 -4.71
C GLU A 54 20.66 9.79 -4.46
N ASN A 55 20.16 9.40 -3.29
CA ASN A 55 20.00 8.01 -2.92
C ASN A 55 18.80 7.39 -3.65
N ALA A 56 19.07 6.74 -4.79
CA ALA A 56 18.04 6.06 -5.60
C ALA A 56 17.29 4.97 -4.83
N ALA A 57 17.94 4.27 -3.90
CA ALA A 57 17.31 3.24 -3.07
C ALA A 57 16.35 3.84 -2.04
N ARG A 58 16.67 5.02 -1.49
CA ARG A 58 15.73 5.80 -0.70
C ARG A 58 14.56 6.28 -1.56
N MET A 59 14.81 6.73 -2.78
CA MET A 59 13.74 7.20 -3.67
C MET A 59 12.77 6.09 -4.10
N SER A 60 13.23 4.83 -4.21
CA SER A 60 12.33 3.71 -4.54
C SER A 60 11.27 3.44 -3.48
N TRP A 61 11.52 3.80 -2.20
CA TRP A 61 10.52 3.74 -1.14
C TRP A 61 9.30 4.63 -1.39
N ILE A 62 9.46 5.76 -2.08
CA ILE A 62 8.33 6.65 -2.40
C ILE A 62 7.35 5.91 -3.32
N ASN A 63 7.88 5.28 -4.38
CA ASN A 63 7.06 4.51 -5.31
C ASN A 63 6.40 3.30 -4.62
N ALA A 64 7.14 2.57 -3.78
CA ALA A 64 6.59 1.46 -3.03
C ALA A 64 5.48 1.89 -2.06
N THR A 65 5.66 3.02 -1.38
CA THR A 65 4.65 3.58 -0.48
C THR A 65 3.41 4.01 -1.26
N ALA A 66 3.58 4.63 -2.43
CA ALA A 66 2.46 4.99 -3.30
C ALA A 66 1.67 3.75 -3.75
N LEU A 67 2.36 2.71 -4.24
CA LEU A 67 1.75 1.45 -4.66
C LEU A 67 0.99 0.78 -3.51
N THR A 68 1.66 0.55 -2.38
CA THR A 68 1.03 -0.10 -1.20
C THR A 68 -0.16 0.69 -0.67
N THR A 69 -0.11 2.02 -0.71
CA THR A 69 -1.25 2.89 -0.36
C THR A 69 -2.45 2.67 -1.28
N VAL A 70 -2.24 2.66 -2.60
CA VAL A 70 -3.31 2.41 -3.58
C VAL A 70 -3.92 1.02 -3.40
N LEU A 71 -3.09 0.01 -3.13
CA LEU A 71 -3.55 -1.35 -2.83
C LEU A 71 -4.41 -1.38 -1.55
N GLY A 72 -4.00 -0.66 -0.50
CA GLY A 72 -4.76 -0.48 0.73
C GLY A 72 -6.12 0.20 0.52
N LEU A 73 -6.16 1.27 -0.30
CA LEU A 73 -7.41 1.91 -0.71
C LEU A 73 -8.33 0.93 -1.45
N GLY A 74 -7.76 0.06 -2.30
CA GLY A 74 -8.50 -1.02 -2.95
C GLY A 74 -9.15 -1.98 -1.96
N ILE A 75 -8.43 -2.40 -0.92
CA ILE A 75 -8.97 -3.24 0.16
C ILE A 75 -10.12 -2.53 0.90
N LEU A 76 -9.93 -1.24 1.22
CA LEU A 76 -10.95 -0.43 1.89
C LEU A 76 -12.22 -0.30 1.03
N SER A 77 -12.09 -0.14 -0.29
CA SER A 77 -13.22 -0.13 -1.22
C SER A 77 -14.01 -1.43 -1.21
N TYR A 78 -13.34 -2.59 -1.13
CA TYR A 78 -14.00 -3.88 -0.95
C TYR A 78 -14.78 -3.95 0.36
N ALA A 79 -14.20 -3.46 1.46
CA ALA A 79 -14.86 -3.43 2.76
C ALA A 79 -16.13 -2.55 2.74
N PHE A 80 -16.05 -1.35 2.15
CA PHE A 80 -17.21 -0.48 1.98
C PHE A 80 -18.29 -1.10 1.10
N SER A 81 -17.89 -1.76 0.01
CA SER A 81 -18.85 -2.44 -0.87
C SER A 81 -19.59 -3.57 -0.15
N ALA A 82 -18.85 -4.39 0.62
CA ALA A 82 -19.43 -5.45 1.42
C ALA A 82 -20.38 -4.89 2.51
N PHE A 83 -19.98 -3.81 3.17
CA PHE A 83 -20.81 -3.13 4.16
C PHE A 83 -22.11 -2.58 3.56
N ALA A 84 -22.02 -1.88 2.42
CA ALA A 84 -23.19 -1.33 1.73
C ALA A 84 -24.17 -2.43 1.32
N LEU A 85 -23.66 -3.57 0.81
CA LEU A 85 -24.48 -4.73 0.50
C LEU A 85 -25.14 -5.32 1.75
N ALA A 86 -24.41 -5.48 2.85
CA ALA A 86 -24.97 -5.99 4.10
C ALA A 86 -26.10 -5.10 4.62
N VAL A 87 -25.89 -3.78 4.65
CA VAL A 87 -26.92 -2.81 5.05
C VAL A 87 -28.13 -2.87 4.11
N GLY A 88 -27.91 -2.94 2.79
CA GLY A 88 -28.98 -3.07 1.81
C GLY A 88 -29.83 -4.32 2.01
N VAL A 89 -29.18 -5.47 2.24
CA VAL A 89 -29.87 -6.75 2.51
C VAL A 89 -30.68 -6.68 3.80
N ILE A 90 -30.13 -6.09 4.86
CA ILE A 90 -30.84 -5.90 6.13
C ILE A 90 -32.09 -5.02 5.93
N MET A 91 -31.97 -3.92 5.19
CA MET A 91 -33.10 -3.02 4.90
C MET A 91 -34.20 -3.70 4.09
N VAL A 92 -33.84 -4.46 3.06
CA VAL A 92 -34.81 -5.27 2.29
C VAL A 92 -35.46 -6.32 3.19
N GLY A 93 -34.69 -7.01 4.03
CA GLY A 93 -35.20 -7.99 4.98
C GLY A 93 -36.22 -7.40 5.96
N LEU A 94 -35.90 -6.26 6.57
CA LEU A 94 -36.82 -5.52 7.46
C LEU A 94 -38.10 -5.09 6.72
N GLY A 95 -37.98 -4.60 5.49
CA GLY A 95 -39.13 -4.27 4.64
C GLY A 95 -40.04 -5.47 4.37
N LEU A 96 -39.48 -6.63 4.08
CA LEU A 96 -40.26 -7.85 3.84
C LEU A 96 -40.95 -8.37 5.12
N VAL A 97 -40.26 -8.32 6.27
CA VAL A 97 -40.82 -8.73 7.57
C VAL A 97 -42.01 -7.85 7.94
N THR A 98 -41.87 -6.52 7.82
CA THR A 98 -42.95 -5.58 8.12
C THR A 98 -44.16 -5.76 7.19
N LEU A 99 -43.94 -5.98 5.89
CA LEU A 99 -45.02 -6.29 4.95
C LEU A 99 -45.75 -7.59 5.29
N LYS A 100 -45.02 -8.63 5.70
CA LYS A 100 -45.61 -9.91 6.11
C LYS A 100 -46.45 -9.77 7.38
N LEU A 101 -45.95 -9.07 8.39
CA LEU A 101 -46.69 -8.79 9.62
C LEU A 101 -47.96 -7.99 9.36
N ARG A 102 -47.89 -6.96 8.51
CA ARG A 102 -49.07 -6.17 8.10
C ARG A 102 -50.14 -7.05 7.44
N LYS A 103 -49.76 -7.95 6.53
CA LYS A 103 -50.73 -8.83 5.86
C LYS A 103 -51.43 -9.78 6.85
N LEU A 104 -50.69 -10.30 7.83
CA LEU A 104 -51.24 -11.17 8.88
C LEU A 104 -52.18 -10.43 9.84
N ALA A 105 -51.94 -9.13 10.08
CA ALA A 105 -52.78 -8.33 10.97
C ALA A 105 -54.11 -7.87 10.34
N ILE A 106 -54.20 -7.87 9.00
CA ILE A 106 -55.38 -7.44 8.23
C ILE A 106 -56.23 -8.64 7.79
N ALA A 107 -55.68 -9.85 7.81
CA ALA A 107 -56.37 -11.11 7.50
C ALA A 107 -57.03 -11.70 8.76
#